data_AF-A0A9N9PHS1-F1
#
_entry.id   AF-A0A9N9PHS1-F1
#
_cell.length_a   1.000
_cell.length_b   1.000
_cell.length_c   1.000
_cell.angle_alpha   90.00
_cell.angle_beta   90.00
_cell.angle_gamma   90.00
#
_symmetry.space_group_name_H-M   'P 1'
#
loop_
_entity.id
_entity.type
_entity.pdbx_description
1 polymer ?
#
loop_
_entity_poly.entity_id
_entity_poly.type
_entity_poly.pdbx_seq_one_letter_code
_entity_poly.pdbx_strand_id
1 'polypeptide(L)' 'MAIREIIEALSITDYLFIFALIFATYVFNFYYKYLTRPNPLHGPFPLPLIGNLHNMIYD' A
#
# COMPACT_ATOMS: atom_id res chain seq x y z
N MET A 1 -10.50 19.83 -20.96
CA MET A 1 -11.35 20.78 -20.21
C MET A 1 -11.97 20.07 -19.01
N ALA A 2 -12.87 19.10 -19.18
CA ALA A 2 -13.56 18.42 -18.08
C ALA A 2 -12.67 17.80 -16.98
N ILE A 3 -11.55 17.14 -17.32
CA ILE A 3 -10.64 16.55 -16.32
C ILE A 3 -10.03 17.62 -15.41
N ARG A 4 -9.70 18.80 -15.97
CA ARG A 4 -9.14 19.91 -15.20
C ARG A 4 -10.15 20.49 -14.22
N GLU A 5 -11.40 20.65 -14.67
CA GLU A 5 -12.50 21.11 -13.81
C GLU A 5 -12.71 20.16 -12.63
N ILE A 6 -12.62 18.84 -12.86
CA ILE A 6 -12.75 17.84 -11.79
C ILE A 6 -11.58 17.95 -10.79
N ILE A 7 -10.36 18.13 -11.28
CA ILE A 7 -9.18 18.31 -10.42
C ILE A 7 -9.32 19.59 -9.58
N GLU A 8 -9.73 20.70 -10.20
CA GLU A 8 -9.91 21.98 -9.49
C GLU A 8 -11.09 21.95 -8.50
N ALA A 9 -12.07 21.06 -8.68
CA ALA A 9 -13.20 20.87 -7.78
C ALA A 9 -12.87 20.07 -6.51
N LEU A 10 -11.72 19.38 -6.45
CA LEU A 10 -11.33 18.55 -5.31
C LEU A 10 -10.61 19.38 -4.23
N SER A 11 -10.99 19.17 -2.97
CA SER A 11 -10.30 19.75 -1.83
C SER A 11 -9.06 18.93 -1.45
N ILE A 12 -8.17 19.52 -0.65
CA ILE A 12 -6.99 18.83 -0.09
C ILE A 12 -7.40 17.55 0.66
N THR A 13 -8.51 17.59 1.38
CA THR A 13 -9.03 16.44 2.12
C THR A 13 -9.43 15.30 1.19
N ASP A 14 -10.03 15.60 0.04
CA ASP A 14 -10.39 14.59 -0.96
C ASP A 14 -9.14 13.91 -1.54
N TYR A 15 -8.08 14.68 -1.80
CA TYR A 15 -6.79 14.11 -2.22
C TYR A 15 -6.18 13.19 -1.16
N LEU A 16 -6.26 13.56 0.12
CA LEU A 16 -5.79 12.71 1.22
C LEU A 16 -6.59 11.41 1.29
N PHE A 17 -7.91 11.45 1.08
CA PHE A 17 -8.75 10.25 1.03
C PHE A 17 -8.41 9.37 -0.17
N ILE A 18 -8.25 9.95 -1.36
CA ILE A 18 -7.84 9.20 -2.56
C ILE A 18 -6.48 8.55 -2.34
N PHE A 19 -5.52 9.28 -1.77
CA PHE A 19 -4.21 8.73 -1.43
C PHE A 19 -4.32 7.58 -0.42
N ALA A 20 -5.07 7.76 0.66
CA ALA A 20 -5.30 6.73 1.67
C ALA A 20 -5.97 5.48 1.08
N LEU A 21 -6.92 5.65 0.17
CA LEU A 21 -7.61 4.56 -0.52
C LEU A 21 -6.66 3.76 -1.42
N ILE A 22 -5.83 4.46 -2.21
CA ILE A 22 -4.80 3.84 -3.06
C ILE A 22 -3.80 3.08 -2.19
N PHE A 23 -3.33 3.70 -1.11
CA PHE A 23 -2.39 3.09 -0.18
C PHE A 23 -2.99 1.85 0.51
N ALA A 24 -4.22 1.93 1.01
CA ALA A 24 -4.91 0.79 1.63
C ALA A 24 -5.11 -0.36 0.64
N THR A 25 -5.47 -0.05 -0.62
CA THR A 25 -5.62 -1.05 -1.68
C THR A 25 -4.30 -1.74 -2.00
N TYR A 26 -3.21 -0.97 -2.05
CA TYR A 26 -1.87 -1.50 -2.24
C TYR A 26 -1.45 -2.44 -1.09
N VAL A 27 -1.63 -2.01 0.16
CA VAL A 27 -1.33 -2.82 1.35
C VAL A 27 -2.16 -4.10 1.36
N PHE A 28 -3.44 -4.01 1.02
CA PHE A 28 -4.32 -5.17 0.95
C PHE A 28 -3.86 -6.16 -0.13
N ASN A 29 -3.55 -5.68 -1.35
CA ASN A 29 -3.06 -6.53 -2.43
C ASN A 29 -1.72 -7.22 -2.07
N PHE A 30 -0.83 -6.48 -1.41
CA PHE A 30 0.44 -6.99 -0.92
C PHE A 30 0.23 -8.17 0.05
N TYR A 31 -0.59 -7.97 1.08
CA TYR A 31 -0.83 -9.02 2.07
C TYR A 31 -1.68 -10.16 1.56
N TYR A 32 -2.64 -9.90 0.66
CA TYR A 32 -3.37 -10.95 -0.04
C TYR A 32 -2.40 -11.91 -0.74
N LYS A 33 -1.49 -11.39 -1.57
CA LYS A 33 -0.47 -12.19 -2.26
C LYS A 33 0.48 -12.90 -1.31
N TYR A 34 0.89 -12.24 -0.23
CA TYR A 34 1.77 -12.84 0.77
C TYR A 34 1.10 -14.04 1.44
N LEU A 35 -0.16 -13.91 1.86
CA LEU A 35 -0.89 -14.96 2.57
C LEU A 35 -1.30 -16.12 1.67
N THR A 36 -1.55 -15.88 0.38
CA THR A 36 -1.96 -16.93 -0.58
C THR A 36 -0.79 -17.55 -1.34
N ARG A 37 0.46 -17.29 -0.95
CA ARG A 37 1.63 -17.85 -1.65
C ARG A 37 1.65 -19.39 -1.49
N PRO A 38 1.99 -20.18 -2.54
CA PRO A 38 2.00 -21.64 -2.47
C PRO A 38 2.93 -22.24 -1.40
N ASN A 39 3.99 -21.52 -1.03
CA ASN A 39 4.94 -21.95 -0.01
C ASN A 39 5.00 -20.91 1.13
N PRO A 40 4.16 -21.05 2.18
CA PRO A 40 4.25 -20.21 3.36
C PRO A 40 5.50 -20.58 4.17
N LEU A 41 6.68 -20.14 3.71
CA LEU A 41 7.89 -20.16 4.54
C LEU A 41 7.63 -19.35 5.81
N HIS A 42 8.03 -19.86 6.98
CA HIS A 42 7.94 -19.20 8.28
C HIS A 42 8.88 -17.98 8.44
N GLY A 43 9.15 -17.27 7.35
CA GLY A 43 9.95 -16.06 7.37
C GLY A 43 9.21 -14.91 8.08
N PRO A 44 9.95 -13.87 8.49
CA PRO A 44 9.36 -12.73 9.17
C PRO A 44 8.33 -12.02 8.30
N PHE A 45 7.44 -11.28 8.96
CA PHE A 45 6.35 -10.59 8.30
C PHE A 45 6.88 -9.38 7.53
N PRO A 46 6.76 -9.34 6.19
CA PRO A 46 7.32 -8.25 5.41
C PRO A 46 6.42 -7.01 5.50
N LEU A 47 7.04 -5.84 5.48
CA LEU A 47 6.33 -4.57 5.35
C LEU A 47 6.07 -4.23 3.88
N PRO A 48 4.94 -3.59 3.53
CA PRO A 48 4.57 -3.39 2.12
C PRO A 48 5.61 -2.60 1.32
N LEU A 49 6.28 -1.62 1.94
CA LEU A 49 7.25 -0.74 1.27
C LEU A 49 8.72 -1.19 1.36
N ILE A 50 9.11 -1.76 2.50
CA ILE A 50 10.53 -2.08 2.79
C ILE A 50 10.78 -3.58 2.97
N GLY A 51 9.75 -4.41 2.80
CA GLY A 51 9.85 -5.86 2.94
C GLY A 51 10.46 -6.26 4.28
N ASN A 52 11.47 -7.12 4.23
CA ASN A 52 12.20 -7.62 5.39
C ASN A 52 13.39 -6.75 5.80
N LEU A 53 13.66 -5.61 5.16
CA LEU A 53 14.80 -4.75 5.51
C LEU A 53 14.80 -4.33 6.98
N HIS A 54 13.62 -4.12 7.56
CA HIS A 54 13.48 -3.78 8.99
C HIS A 54 13.93 -4.91 9.93
N ASN A 55 13.92 -6.16 9.48
CA ASN A 55 14.38 -7.30 10.27
C ASN A 55 15.91 -7.40 10.29
N MET A 56 16.59 -6.86 9.28
CA MET A 56 18.06 -6.90 9.18
C MET A 56 18.78 -6.04 10.22
N ILE A 57 18.06 -5.19 10.96
CA ILE A 57 18.64 -4.34 12.00
C ILE A 57 18.86 -5.13 13.30
N TYR A 58 18.21 -6.28 13.46
CA TYR A 58 18.17 -7.05 14.71
C TYR A 58 18.87 -8.43 14.62
N ASP A 59 19.47 -8.75 13.47
CA ASP A 59 20.27 -9.96 13.21
C ASP A 59 21.77 -9.62 13.12
#